data_AF-A0A7Y3IAM7-F1
#
_entry.id   AF-A0A7Y3IAM7-F1
#
_cell.length_a   1.000
_cell.length_b   1.000
_cell.length_c   1.000
_cell.angle_alpha   90.00
_cell.angle_beta   90.00
_cell.angle_gamma   90.00
#
_symmetry.space_group_name_H-M   'P 1'
#
loop_
_entity.id
_entity.type
_entity.pdbx_description
1 polymer ?
#
loop_
_entity_poly.entity_id
_entity_poly.type
_entity_poly.pdbx_seq_one_letter_code
_entity_poly.pdbx_strand_id
1 'polypeptide(L)'
;MHESSTTPTRDRGPHRALWTLAFLAAGCTGAALEVQSPAPAGESLTDPRETHFGEIRQLTFQGENAEAYWAFDGSRLVYQSTP
;
A
#
# COMPACT_ATOMS: atom_id res chain seq x y z
N MET A 1 10.99 -59.37 -3.91
CA MET A 1 11.88 -59.45 -2.73
C MET A 1 12.50 -58.06 -2.60
N HIS A 2 12.29 -57.43 -1.45
CA HIS A 2 12.28 -55.98 -1.19
C HIS A 2 13.46 -55.16 -1.70
N GLU A 3 13.16 -54.04 -2.35
CA GLU A 3 14.09 -52.91 -2.59
C GLU A 3 14.10 -52.02 -1.33
N SER A 4 15.20 -52.06 -0.59
CA SER A 4 15.38 -51.24 0.61
C SER A 4 15.83 -49.84 0.22
N SER A 5 14.90 -48.89 0.25
CA SER A 5 15.15 -47.46 0.12
C SER A 5 15.95 -46.96 1.33
N THR A 6 17.20 -46.56 1.13
CA THR A 6 18.00 -45.89 2.16
C THR A 6 17.89 -44.38 1.98
N THR A 7 17.02 -43.77 2.78
CA THR A 7 16.88 -42.31 2.87
C THR A 7 18.17 -41.72 3.47
N PRO A 8 18.82 -40.72 2.85
CA PRO A 8 19.93 -40.02 3.51
C PRO A 8 19.36 -39.17 4.65
N THR A 9 19.77 -39.50 5.88
CA THR A 9 19.51 -38.68 7.06
C THR A 9 20.33 -37.40 6.95
N ARG A 10 19.67 -36.27 6.68
CA ARG A 10 20.31 -34.95 6.69
C ARG A 10 20.56 -34.54 8.13
N ASP A 11 21.76 -34.89 8.61
CA ASP A 11 22.36 -34.41 9.85
C ASP A 11 22.32 -32.87 9.89
N ARG A 12 21.58 -32.32 10.85
CA ARG A 12 21.47 -30.87 11.11
C ARG A 12 22.29 -30.56 12.36
N GLY A 13 23.60 -30.46 12.20
CA GLY A 13 24.48 -29.89 13.23
C GLY A 13 24.18 -28.39 13.46
N PRO A 14 24.13 -27.92 14.72
CA PRO A 14 23.74 -26.55 15.06
C PRO A 14 24.93 -25.57 15.09
N HIS A 15 25.84 -25.61 14.12
CA HIS A 15 27.05 -24.75 14.18
C HIS A 15 27.53 -24.30 12.80
N ARG A 16 26.72 -23.55 12.06
CA ARG A 16 27.20 -22.79 10.89
C ARG A 16 26.56 -21.41 10.83
N ALA A 17 27.34 -20.44 11.28
CA ALA A 17 27.33 -19.02 10.92
C ALA A 17 26.06 -18.22 11.32
N LEU A 18 25.97 -17.46 12.42
CA LEU A 18 26.99 -16.72 13.19
C LEU A 18 28.11 -16.19 12.30
N TRP A 19 27.75 -15.35 11.32
CA TRP A 19 28.51 -14.22 10.73
C TRP A 19 27.83 -13.74 9.42
N THR A 20 26.54 -13.39 9.49
CA THR A 20 25.95 -12.36 8.61
C THR A 20 25.06 -11.42 9.43
N LEU A 21 25.48 -11.13 10.66
CA LEU A 21 24.89 -10.10 11.53
C LEU A 21 25.66 -8.77 11.38
N ALA A 22 26.05 -8.45 10.13
CA ALA A 22 26.91 -7.32 9.79
C ALA A 22 26.56 -6.72 8.41
N PHE A 23 25.27 -6.61 8.07
CA PHE A 23 24.81 -5.50 7.22
C PHE A 23 24.20 -4.43 8.12
N LEU A 24 25.15 -3.74 8.73
CA LEU A 24 25.08 -2.48 9.42
C LEU A 24 24.21 -1.47 8.64
N ALA A 25 23.03 -1.20 9.18
CA ALA A 25 22.58 0.14 9.53
C ALA A 25 23.07 1.31 8.65
N ALA A 26 22.60 1.40 7.41
CA ALA A 26 22.82 2.59 6.57
C ALA A 26 21.66 2.85 5.57
N GLY A 27 20.42 2.80 6.05
CA GLY A 27 19.24 3.13 5.22
C GLY A 27 18.15 3.95 5.91
N CYS A 28 18.24 4.19 7.22
CA CYS A 28 17.31 5.06 7.92
C CYS A 28 17.88 6.49 7.95
N THR A 29 17.81 7.21 6.84
CA THR A 29 18.01 8.65 6.86
C THR A 29 16.94 9.33 6.03
N GLY A 30 15.86 9.70 6.72
CA GLY A 30 15.01 10.81 6.32
C GLY A 30 13.98 10.55 5.23
N ALA A 31 13.09 9.57 5.41
CA ALA A 31 11.72 9.83 4.98
C ALA A 31 11.17 10.86 5.98
N ALA A 32 11.28 12.14 5.65
CA ALA A 32 10.54 13.16 6.35
C ALA A 32 9.06 12.75 6.23
N LEU A 33 8.46 12.36 7.36
CA LEU A 33 7.01 12.34 7.47
C LEU A 33 6.61 13.79 7.26
N GLU A 34 6.20 14.12 6.04
CA GLU A 34 5.49 15.37 5.79
C GLU A 34 4.20 15.27 6.59
N VAL A 35 4.21 15.85 7.78
CA VAL A 35 2.98 16.12 8.52
C VAL A 35 2.25 17.13 7.66
N GLN A 36 1.32 16.62 6.85
CA GLN A 36 0.48 17.45 6.01
C GLN A 36 -0.23 18.44 6.92
N SER A 37 0.10 19.73 6.74
CA SER A 37 -0.61 20.81 7.40
C SER A 37 -2.09 20.65 7.02
N PRO A 38 -3.03 20.73 7.99
CA PRO A 38 -4.45 20.65 7.66
C PRO A 38 -4.73 21.69 6.57
N ALA A 39 -5.25 21.23 5.43
CA ALA A 39 -5.61 22.11 4.32
C ALA A 39 -6.47 23.25 4.88
N PRO A 40 -6.23 24.51 4.48
CA PRO A 40 -6.97 25.64 5.00
C PRO A 40 -8.47 25.36 4.81
N ALA A 41 -9.19 25.22 5.93
CA ALA A 41 -10.63 25.14 5.91
C ALA A 41 -11.14 26.55 5.58
N GLY A 42 -11.46 26.84 4.32
CA GLY A 42 -12.16 28.10 4.04
C GLY A 42 -12.19 28.68 2.64
N GLU A 43 -11.79 27.98 1.58
CA GLU A 43 -12.08 28.45 0.21
C GLU A 43 -12.90 27.42 -0.55
N SER A 44 -13.99 27.88 -1.15
CA SER A 44 -14.78 27.06 -2.07
C SER A 44 -13.91 26.76 -3.30
N LEU A 45 -13.65 25.48 -3.55
CA LEU A 45 -12.96 25.03 -4.77
C LEU A 45 -13.84 25.17 -6.03
N THR A 46 -15.08 25.65 -5.87
CA THR A 46 -16.06 25.80 -6.94
C THR A 46 -15.84 27.13 -7.68
N ASP A 47 -15.61 27.06 -9.00
CA ASP A 47 -15.65 28.24 -9.87
C ASP A 47 -17.11 28.66 -10.09
N PRO A 48 -17.51 29.90 -9.76
CA PRO A 48 -18.89 30.37 -9.90
C PRO A 48 -19.40 30.42 -11.35
N ARG A 49 -18.52 30.26 -12.36
CA ARG A 49 -18.88 30.19 -13.79
C ARG A 49 -19.14 28.75 -14.26
N GLU A 50 -18.82 27.75 -13.44
CA GLU A 50 -19.07 26.35 -13.75
C GLU A 50 -20.54 26.02 -13.47
N THR A 51 -21.24 25.42 -14.44
CA THR A 51 -22.69 25.18 -14.38
C THR A 51 -23.10 23.73 -14.65
N HIS A 52 -22.14 22.82 -14.88
CA HIS A 52 -22.40 21.44 -15.29
C HIS A 52 -22.24 20.45 -14.14
N PHE A 53 -21.39 20.73 -13.15
CA PHE A 53 -21.25 19.87 -11.99
C PHE A 53 -22.38 20.15 -11.00
N GLY A 54 -23.17 19.12 -10.71
CA GLY A 54 -24.19 19.17 -9.66
C GLY A 54 -23.60 18.87 -8.29
N GLU A 55 -23.05 17.66 -8.12
CA GLU A 55 -22.52 17.17 -6.85
C GLU A 55 -21.10 16.62 -7.05
N ILE A 56 -20.15 17.15 -6.29
CA ILE A 56 -18.75 16.68 -6.30
C ILE A 56 -18.42 16.15 -4.92
N ARG A 57 -17.87 14.93 -4.85
CA ARG A 57 -17.45 14.30 -3.61
C ARG A 57 -16.03 13.75 -3.75
N GLN A 58 -15.15 14.16 -2.86
CA GLN A 58 -13.82 13.58 -2.72
C GLN A 58 -13.91 12.19 -2.08
N LEU A 59 -13.24 11.20 -2.68
CA LEU A 59 -13.30 9.81 -2.23
C LEU A 59 -12.04 9.34 -1.49
N THR A 60 -10.89 9.98 -1.72
CA THR A 60 -9.61 9.68 -1.08
C THR A 60 -8.83 10.94 -0.74
N PHE A 61 -7.86 10.82 0.17
CA PHE A 61 -6.93 11.90 0.53
C PHE A 61 -5.50 11.57 0.09
N GLN A 62 -4.55 12.47 0.36
CA GLN A 62 -3.19 12.32 -0.15
C GLN A 62 -2.54 11.00 0.28
N GLY A 63 -1.76 10.41 -0.62
CA GLY A 63 -1.14 9.09 -0.41
C GLY A 63 -2.08 7.91 -0.70
N GLU A 64 -3.39 8.13 -0.77
CA GLU A 64 -4.38 7.10 -1.08
C GLU A 64 -4.73 7.10 -2.57
N ASN A 65 -4.58 5.95 -3.23
CA ASN A 65 -5.07 5.76 -4.59
C ASN A 65 -6.46 5.11 -4.55
N ALA A 66 -7.32 5.48 -5.49
CA ALA A 66 -8.57 4.78 -5.73
C ALA A 66 -8.80 4.49 -7.21
N GLU A 67 -9.24 3.28 -7.49
CA GLU A 67 -9.70 2.85 -8.80
C GLU A 67 -11.21 2.60 -8.70
N ALA A 68 -12.00 3.22 -9.59
CA ALA A 68 -13.45 3.21 -9.53
C ALA A 68 -14.09 2.80 -10.86
N TYR A 69 -15.19 2.07 -10.75
CA TYR A 69 -16.01 1.60 -11.87
C TYR A 69 -17.48 1.88 -11.59
N TRP A 70 -18.24 2.20 -12.64
CA TRP A 70 -19.69 2.22 -12.54
C TRP A 70 -20.25 0.79 -12.59
N ALA A 71 -21.27 0.52 -11.79
CA ALA A 71 -22.10 -0.66 -11.97
C ALA A 71 -22.66 -0.68 -13.40
N PHE A 72 -22.96 -1.86 -13.93
CA PHE A 72 -23.41 -2.03 -15.30
C PHE A 72 -24.65 -1.18 -15.64
N ASP A 73 -25.57 -1.02 -14.69
CA ASP A 73 -26.78 -0.21 -14.82
C ASP A 73 -26.57 1.28 -14.52
N GLY A 74 -25.34 1.71 -14.22
CA GLY A 74 -24.98 3.08 -13.86
C GLY A 74 -25.48 3.53 -12.49
N SER A 75 -26.12 2.66 -11.71
CA SER A 75 -26.81 3.06 -10.47
C SER A 75 -25.87 3.32 -9.30
N ARG A 76 -24.63 2.79 -9.36
CA ARG A 76 -23.66 2.84 -8.25
C ARG A 76 -22.25 2.97 -8.78
N LEU A 77 -21.42 3.68 -8.01
CA LEU A 77 -19.97 3.66 -8.16
C LEU A 77 -19.38 2.63 -7.19
N VAL A 78 -18.55 1.74 -7.70
CA VAL A 78 -17.82 0.73 -6.92
C VAL A 78 -16.34 1.06 -7.03
N TYR A 79 -15.66 1.20 -5.90
CA TYR A 79 -14.25 1.56 -5.89
C TYR A 79 -13.48 0.76 -4.84
N GLN A 80 -12.19 0.59 -5.08
CA GLN A 80 -11.21 0.14 -4.10
C GLN A 80 -10.26 1.29 -3.80
N SER A 81 -9.80 1.39 -2.55
CA SER A 81 -8.78 2.35 -2.16
C SER A 81 -7.67 1.71 -1.33
N THR A 82 -6.51 2.35 -1.31
CA THR A 82 -5.44 2.02 -0.36
C THR A 82 -5.61 2.84 0.92
N PRO A 83 -5.35 2.27 2.11
CA PRO A 83 -5.22 3.04 3.35
C PRO A 83 -3.94 3.89 3.38
#